data_AF-A0A383CPK9-F1
#
_entry.id   AF-A0A383CPK9-F1
#
_cell.length_a   1.000
_cell.length_b   1.000
_cell.length_c   1.000
_cell.angle_alpha   90.00
_cell.angle_beta   90.00
_cell.angle_gamma   90.00
#
_symmetry.space_group_name_H-M   'P 1'
#
loop_
_entity.id
_entity.type
_entity.pdbx_description
1 polymer ?
#
loop_
_entity_poly.entity_id
_entity_poly.type
_entity_poly.pdbx_seq_one_letter_code
_entity_poly.pdbx_strand_id
1 'polypeptide(L)'
;FPFFGADAAQEFDNVDLRCSQNYSWNMGGDSKGLFLRDQFSRDLQLSMNRPAARGDYYHLYLNGQYWGLYNSCERPEASFGVSYFGGVKEDYDVIKVDSGRGQSYTITATDGDLDAWRTLHELATAGLEDDAAYQRIQGRNPDGSPNAEYDNLLDIEGLIDYMLIILYGGNLDSPISRFSRNRVGNNWHGMRDRNGSHGFRFFIWDAEHTLLDILADRTGPFPAGESFERSNPQWLWQQ
;
A
#
# COMPACT_ATOMS: atom_id res chain seq x y z
N PHE A 1 -4.56 -24.29 13.67
CA PHE A 1 -3.50 -23.30 13.94
C PHE A 1 -3.87 -22.06 13.16
N PRO A 2 -3.86 -20.86 13.77
CA PRO A 2 -4.28 -19.64 13.08
C PRO A 2 -3.23 -19.23 12.04
N PHE A 3 -3.63 -19.13 10.77
CA PHE A 3 -2.68 -19.01 9.65
C PHE A 3 -1.92 -17.68 9.58
N PHE A 4 -2.48 -16.62 10.18
CA PHE A 4 -1.85 -15.30 10.29
C PHE A 4 -1.66 -14.85 11.75
N GLY A 5 -1.74 -15.78 12.70
CA GLY A 5 -1.75 -15.48 14.13
C GLY A 5 -3.16 -15.25 14.69
N ALA A 6 -3.27 -15.24 16.01
CA ALA A 6 -4.58 -15.22 16.70
C ALA A 6 -5.31 -13.87 16.58
N ASP A 7 -4.57 -12.78 16.40
CA ASP A 7 -5.10 -11.40 16.32
C ASP A 7 -5.37 -10.95 14.87
N ALA A 8 -5.29 -11.88 13.91
CA ALA A 8 -5.53 -11.64 12.49
C ALA A 8 -6.86 -12.23 12.03
N ALA A 9 -7.24 -11.99 10.78
CA ALA A 9 -8.39 -12.63 10.16
C ALA A 9 -8.23 -14.17 10.18
N GLN A 10 -9.28 -14.86 10.61
CA GLN A 10 -9.31 -16.33 10.67
C GLN A 10 -9.98 -16.97 9.45
N GLU A 11 -10.62 -16.14 8.62
CA GLU A 11 -11.24 -16.51 7.35
C GLU A 11 -10.78 -15.48 6.31
N PHE A 12 -10.44 -15.95 5.12
CA PHE A 12 -9.94 -15.12 4.04
C PHE A 12 -10.26 -15.78 2.70
N ASP A 13 -10.56 -14.94 1.70
CA ASP A 13 -10.81 -15.42 0.33
C ASP A 13 -9.52 -15.55 -0.48
N ASN A 14 -8.52 -14.75 -0.14
CA ASN A 14 -7.30 -14.60 -0.91
C ASN A 14 -6.09 -14.71 0.03
N VAL A 15 -5.13 -15.55 -0.38
CA VAL A 15 -3.84 -15.63 0.28
C VAL A 15 -2.72 -15.82 -0.72
N ASP A 16 -1.63 -15.10 -0.50
CA ASP A 16 -0.39 -15.26 -1.23
C ASP A 16 0.59 -16.14 -0.46
N LEU A 17 1.16 -17.13 -1.16
CA LEU A 17 2.32 -17.89 -0.72
C LEU A 17 3.52 -17.48 -1.58
N ARG A 18 4.39 -16.67 -1.00
CA ARG A 18 5.48 -15.99 -1.69
C ARG A 18 6.81 -16.66 -1.38
N CYS A 19 7.69 -16.76 -2.38
CA CYS A 19 9.10 -17.08 -2.16
C CYS A 19 9.95 -15.92 -2.68
N SER A 20 11.11 -15.69 -2.08
CA SER A 20 11.97 -14.59 -2.48
C SER A 20 12.56 -14.83 -3.87
N GLN A 21 12.34 -13.87 -4.76
CA GLN A 21 12.96 -13.83 -6.07
C GLN A 21 14.16 -12.87 -6.03
N ASN A 22 13.92 -11.60 -5.75
CA ASN A 22 14.98 -10.61 -5.62
C ASN A 22 15.87 -10.88 -4.39
N TYR A 23 17.16 -10.53 -4.52
CA TYR A 23 18.17 -10.68 -3.47
C TYR A 23 18.11 -12.07 -2.83
N SER A 24 18.21 -13.13 -3.63
CA SER A 24 18.06 -14.48 -3.11
C SER A 24 19.17 -15.41 -3.59
N TRP A 25 19.44 -16.45 -2.79
CA TRP A 25 20.43 -17.45 -3.16
C TRP A 25 19.96 -18.27 -4.38
N ASN A 26 18.65 -18.55 -4.45
CA ASN A 26 18.03 -19.37 -5.48
C ASN A 26 17.90 -18.64 -6.83
N MET A 27 17.73 -17.31 -6.81
CA MET A 27 17.70 -16.49 -8.02
C MET A 27 18.94 -15.59 -8.05
N GLY A 28 20.04 -16.14 -8.56
CA GLY A 28 21.26 -15.37 -8.86
C GLY A 28 22.33 -15.37 -7.77
N GLY A 29 22.15 -16.08 -6.66
CA GLY A 29 23.19 -16.23 -5.64
C GLY A 29 23.56 -14.93 -4.92
N ASP A 30 22.61 -13.99 -4.77
CA ASP A 30 22.91 -12.68 -4.19
C ASP A 30 23.12 -12.79 -2.66
N SER A 31 24.27 -12.30 -2.20
CA SER A 31 24.63 -12.27 -0.79
C SER A 31 23.79 -11.32 0.07
N LYS A 32 22.96 -10.47 -0.55
CA LYS A 32 22.05 -9.54 0.14
C LYS A 32 20.74 -10.20 0.60
N GLY A 33 20.60 -11.52 0.46
CA GLY A 33 19.36 -12.22 0.82
C GLY A 33 19.07 -12.24 2.31
N LEU A 34 18.03 -11.50 2.70
CA LEU A 34 17.48 -11.46 4.06
C LEU A 34 16.12 -12.14 4.16
N PHE A 35 15.41 -12.27 3.04
CA PHE A 35 14.04 -12.80 2.92
C PHE A 35 12.94 -12.06 3.69
N LEU A 36 13.29 -11.22 4.66
CA LEU A 36 12.41 -10.58 5.65
C LEU A 36 11.97 -9.16 5.32
N ARG A 37 12.51 -8.55 4.25
CA ARG A 37 12.35 -7.10 3.97
C ARG A 37 10.89 -6.65 3.87
N ASP A 38 10.10 -7.38 3.08
CA ASP A 38 8.68 -7.11 2.91
C ASP A 38 7.91 -7.29 4.22
N GLN A 39 8.09 -8.44 4.90
CA GLN A 39 7.43 -8.72 6.17
C GLN A 39 7.80 -7.69 7.24
N PHE A 40 9.07 -7.31 7.33
CA PHE A 40 9.55 -6.28 8.24
C PHE A 40 8.84 -4.95 8.00
N SER A 41 8.71 -4.50 6.75
CA SER A 41 8.03 -3.24 6.45
C SER A 41 6.53 -3.28 6.75
N ARG A 42 5.86 -4.42 6.54
CA ARG A 42 4.45 -4.61 6.93
C ARG A 42 4.27 -4.66 8.45
N ASP A 43 5.15 -5.35 9.16
CA ASP A 43 5.12 -5.42 10.62
C ASP A 43 5.45 -4.06 11.25
N LEU A 44 6.33 -3.27 10.61
CA LEU A 44 6.60 -1.90 11.02
C LEU A 44 5.33 -1.04 10.89
N GLN A 45 4.61 -1.13 9.78
CA GLN A 45 3.32 -0.46 9.60
C GLN A 45 2.32 -0.84 10.70
N LEU A 46 2.24 -2.13 11.01
CA LEU A 46 1.40 -2.61 12.10
C LEU A 46 1.83 -2.05 13.46
N SER A 47 3.13 -1.99 13.74
CA SER A 47 3.65 -1.48 15.02
C SER A 47 3.40 0.01 15.23
N MET A 48 3.11 0.75 14.16
CA MET A 48 2.66 2.14 14.18
C MET A 48 1.14 2.26 14.39
N ASN A 49 0.47 1.17 14.79
CA ASN A 49 -0.99 1.05 14.95
C ASN A 49 -1.76 1.34 13.66
N ARG A 50 -1.15 1.09 12.49
CA ARG A 50 -1.82 1.18 11.20
C ARG A 50 -2.21 -0.22 10.72
N PRO A 51 -3.33 -0.36 10.00
CA PRO A 51 -3.66 -1.62 9.35
C PRO A 51 -2.56 -2.02 8.34
N ALA A 52 -2.20 -3.30 8.34
CA ALA A 52 -1.18 -3.86 7.46
C ALA A 52 -1.54 -5.31 7.13
N ALA A 53 -1.15 -5.77 5.94
CA ALA A 53 -1.29 -7.18 5.58
C ALA A 53 -0.40 -8.04 6.49
N ARG A 54 -0.96 -9.09 7.10
CA ARG A 54 -0.24 -10.04 7.95
C ARG A 54 0.48 -11.10 7.12
N GLY A 55 1.47 -11.73 7.74
CA GLY A 55 2.26 -12.78 7.11
C GLY A 55 3.22 -13.43 8.09
N ASP A 56 3.65 -14.64 7.77
CA ASP A 56 4.68 -15.36 8.53
C ASP A 56 5.43 -16.34 7.62
N TYR A 57 6.54 -16.89 8.08
CA TYR A 57 7.38 -17.81 7.32
C TYR A 57 7.12 -19.27 7.63
N TYR A 58 7.13 -20.08 6.58
CA TYR A 58 6.80 -21.50 6.63
C TYR A 58 7.75 -22.32 5.75
N HIS A 59 8.03 -23.55 6.16
CA HIS A 59 8.59 -24.56 5.29
C HIS A 59 7.47 -25.20 4.46
N LEU A 60 7.46 -24.93 3.16
CA LEU A 60 6.40 -25.43 2.27
C LEU A 60 6.71 -26.85 1.79
N TYR A 61 5.72 -27.74 1.93
CA TYR A 61 5.73 -29.06 1.33
C TYR A 61 4.52 -29.23 0.42
N LEU A 62 4.72 -29.63 -0.84
CA LEU A 62 3.65 -29.97 -1.77
C LEU A 62 3.77 -31.44 -2.13
N ASN A 63 2.73 -32.23 -1.84
CA ASN A 63 2.72 -33.70 -2.03
C ASN A 63 3.92 -34.40 -1.36
N GLY A 64 4.35 -33.92 -0.18
CA GLY A 64 5.49 -34.47 0.57
C GLY A 64 6.87 -34.00 0.07
N GLN A 65 6.97 -33.32 -1.07
CA GLN A 65 8.21 -32.70 -1.54
C GLN A 65 8.43 -31.37 -0.85
N TYR A 66 9.62 -31.12 -0.32
CA TYR A 66 10.00 -29.81 0.22
C TYR A 66 10.28 -28.81 -0.91
N TRP A 67 9.67 -27.62 -0.82
CA TRP A 67 9.79 -26.54 -1.81
C TRP A 67 10.62 -25.36 -1.31
N GLY A 68 10.89 -25.27 -0.01
CA GLY A 68 11.71 -24.18 0.55
C GLY A 68 10.98 -23.38 1.62
N LEU A 69 11.60 -22.24 1.93
CA LEU A 69 11.04 -21.21 2.80
C LEU A 69 10.09 -20.32 2.01
N TYR A 70 8.85 -20.19 2.48
CA TYR A 70 7.82 -19.34 1.91
C TYR A 70 7.28 -18.39 2.96
N ASN A 71 6.78 -17.24 2.54
CA ASN A 71 6.06 -16.28 3.37
C ASN A 71 4.58 -16.30 2.99
N SER A 72 3.68 -16.41 3.96
CA SER A 72 2.27 -16.11 3.74
C SER A 72 2.07 -14.60 3.71
N CYS A 73 1.10 -14.13 2.94
CA CYS A 73 0.74 -12.73 2.89
C CYS A 73 -0.76 -12.59 2.66
N GLU A 74 -1.44 -11.87 3.55
CA GLU A 74 -2.79 -11.39 3.28
C GLU A 74 -2.77 -10.45 2.08
N ARG A 75 -3.87 -10.37 1.33
CA ARG A 75 -3.97 -9.45 0.20
C ARG A 75 -4.93 -8.30 0.53
N PRO A 76 -4.51 -7.02 0.46
CA PRO A 76 -5.38 -5.87 0.68
C PRO A 76 -6.39 -5.68 -0.47
N GLU A 77 -7.41 -6.53 -0.51
CA GLU A 77 -8.61 -6.50 -1.37
C GLU A 77 -9.87 -6.25 -0.52
N ALA A 78 -11.04 -6.09 -1.13
CA ALA A 78 -12.26 -5.78 -0.37
C ALA A 78 -12.57 -6.80 0.76
N SER A 79 -12.24 -8.08 0.58
CA SER A 79 -12.41 -9.11 1.61
C SER A 79 -11.54 -8.88 2.86
N PHE A 80 -10.32 -8.35 2.69
CA PHE A 80 -9.48 -7.88 3.79
C PHE A 80 -10.14 -6.70 4.50
N GLY A 81 -10.68 -5.73 3.73
CA GLY A 81 -11.42 -4.60 4.28
C GLY A 81 -12.55 -5.04 5.20
N VAL A 82 -13.40 -5.96 4.72
CA VAL A 82 -14.51 -6.52 5.50
C VAL A 82 -14.01 -7.20 6.78
N SER A 83 -12.94 -7.99 6.69
CA SER A 83 -12.41 -8.75 7.82
C SER A 83 -11.89 -7.87 8.96
N TYR A 84 -11.32 -6.71 8.64
CA TYR A 84 -10.68 -5.83 9.63
C TYR A 84 -11.47 -4.57 9.97
N PHE A 85 -12.34 -4.11 9.08
CA PHE A 85 -13.06 -2.84 9.23
C PHE A 85 -14.59 -2.99 9.18
N GLY A 86 -15.12 -4.17 8.86
CA GLY A 86 -16.56 -4.44 8.81
C GLY A 86 -17.21 -4.08 7.47
N GLY A 87 -18.51 -3.81 7.46
CA GLY A 87 -19.23 -3.49 6.22
C GLY A 87 -19.37 -4.69 5.26
N VAL A 88 -19.54 -4.39 3.97
CA VAL A 88 -19.70 -5.38 2.88
C VAL A 88 -18.77 -5.05 1.72
N LYS A 89 -18.40 -6.06 0.92
CA LYS A 89 -17.38 -5.90 -0.13
C LYS A 89 -17.73 -4.83 -1.15
N GLU A 90 -19.02 -4.71 -1.46
CA GLU A 90 -19.57 -3.79 -2.46
C GLU A 90 -19.36 -2.30 -2.11
N ASP A 91 -19.08 -2.01 -0.84
CA ASP A 91 -18.84 -0.65 -0.34
C ASP A 91 -17.36 -0.26 -0.39
N TYR A 92 -16.45 -1.18 -0.72
CA TYR A 92 -15.02 -0.92 -0.74
C TYR A 92 -14.52 -0.49 -2.13
N ASP A 93 -13.78 0.62 -2.15
CA ASP A 93 -12.91 0.99 -3.25
C ASP A 93 -11.48 0.53 -2.92
N VAL A 94 -10.95 -0.40 -3.71
CA VAL A 94 -9.57 -0.88 -3.57
C VAL A 94 -8.81 -0.58 -4.84
N ILE A 95 -7.72 0.16 -4.70
CA ILE A 95 -6.95 0.68 -5.82
C ILE A 95 -5.49 0.25 -5.72
N LYS A 96 -4.87 0.03 -6.88
CA LYS A 96 -3.46 -0.29 -7.01
C LYS A 96 -2.95 0.12 -8.38
N VAL A 97 -1.67 -0.09 -8.61
CA VAL A 97 -1.10 0.00 -9.97
C VAL A 97 -1.29 -1.32 -10.71
N ASP A 98 -1.71 -1.25 -11.97
CA ASP A 98 -1.65 -2.37 -12.92
C ASP A 98 -0.18 -2.63 -13.30
N SER A 99 0.52 -3.34 -12.42
CA SER A 99 1.95 -3.61 -12.48
C SER A 99 2.24 -5.03 -12.96
N GLY A 100 3.29 -5.20 -13.76
CA GLY A 100 3.75 -6.51 -14.22
C GLY A 100 4.20 -6.49 -15.67
N ARG A 101 4.68 -7.64 -16.14
CA ARG A 101 5.20 -7.76 -17.50
C ARG A 101 4.08 -7.51 -18.53
N GLY A 102 4.23 -6.44 -19.31
CA GLY A 102 3.27 -6.06 -20.35
C GLY A 102 2.14 -5.15 -19.88
N GLN A 103 2.13 -4.75 -18.60
CA GLN A 103 1.11 -3.86 -18.05
C GLN A 103 1.45 -2.38 -18.22
N SER A 104 0.42 -1.55 -18.09
CA SER A 104 0.48 -0.10 -18.34
C SER A 104 1.14 0.69 -17.21
N TYR A 105 1.24 0.12 -16.00
CA TYR A 105 1.62 0.81 -14.76
C TYR A 105 0.71 2.00 -14.42
N THR A 106 -0.56 1.92 -14.79
CA THR A 106 -1.56 2.94 -14.46
C THR A 106 -2.37 2.54 -13.23
N ILE A 107 -2.93 3.52 -12.54
CA ILE A 107 -3.89 3.25 -11.46
C ILE A 107 -5.08 2.44 -11.99
N THR A 108 -5.51 1.45 -11.22
CA THR A 108 -6.68 0.60 -11.48
C THR A 108 -7.39 0.27 -10.18
N ALA A 109 -8.69 0.02 -10.24
CA ALA A 109 -9.45 -0.54 -9.14
C ALA A 109 -9.45 -2.07 -9.25
N THR A 110 -9.17 -2.78 -8.15
CA THR A 110 -9.41 -4.23 -8.04
C THR A 110 -10.83 -4.51 -7.54
N ASP A 111 -11.36 -3.60 -6.73
CA ASP A 111 -12.73 -3.60 -6.20
C ASP A 111 -13.28 -2.18 -6.24
N GLY A 112 -14.58 -2.03 -6.45
CA GLY A 112 -15.23 -0.73 -6.56
C GLY A 112 -14.86 0.04 -7.82
N ASP A 113 -14.61 1.34 -7.69
CA ASP A 113 -14.24 2.23 -8.80
C ASP A 113 -13.15 3.23 -8.39
N LEU A 114 -12.84 4.17 -9.28
CA LEU A 114 -11.77 5.16 -9.09
C LEU A 114 -12.31 6.56 -8.82
N ASP A 115 -13.62 6.75 -8.61
CA ASP A 115 -14.22 8.09 -8.62
C ASP A 115 -13.75 8.92 -7.43
N ALA A 116 -13.75 8.36 -6.22
CA ALA A 116 -13.24 9.05 -5.03
C ALA A 116 -11.73 9.36 -5.13
N TRP A 117 -10.96 8.44 -5.73
CA TRP A 117 -9.53 8.65 -5.96
C TRP A 117 -9.28 9.77 -6.99
N ARG A 118 -10.13 9.86 -8.01
CA ARG A 118 -10.12 10.94 -9.00
C ARG A 118 -10.44 12.28 -8.36
N THR A 119 -11.49 12.35 -7.53
CA THR A 119 -11.81 13.57 -6.78
C THR A 119 -10.65 13.99 -5.88
N LEU A 120 -10.00 13.05 -5.18
CA LEU A 120 -8.83 13.35 -4.37
C LEU A 120 -7.67 13.93 -5.19
N HIS A 121 -7.38 13.31 -6.35
CA HIS A 121 -6.32 13.77 -7.25
C HIS A 121 -6.61 15.17 -7.81
N GLU A 122 -7.85 15.44 -8.20
CA GLU A 122 -8.29 16.75 -8.71
C GLU A 122 -8.17 17.84 -7.64
N LEU A 123 -8.62 17.57 -6.41
CA LEU A 123 -8.51 18.50 -5.29
C LEU A 123 -7.03 18.77 -4.94
N ALA A 124 -6.21 17.73 -4.89
CA ALA A 124 -4.78 17.88 -4.61
C ALA A 124 -4.06 18.66 -5.73
N THR A 125 -4.43 18.43 -6.99
CA THR A 125 -3.88 19.18 -8.14
C THR A 125 -4.26 20.66 -8.11
N ALA A 126 -5.42 21.00 -7.54
CA ALA A 126 -5.86 22.39 -7.40
C ALA A 126 -5.09 23.17 -6.30
N GLY A 127 -4.36 22.46 -5.43
CA GLY A 127 -3.58 23.02 -4.32
C GLY A 127 -4.16 22.66 -2.95
N LEU A 128 -3.28 22.37 -2.00
CA LEU A 128 -3.61 22.02 -0.60
C LEU A 128 -2.97 22.98 0.41
N GLU A 129 -2.43 24.11 -0.05
CA GLU A 129 -1.73 25.08 0.81
C GLU A 129 -2.69 25.88 1.71
N ASP A 130 -3.98 25.89 1.39
CA ASP A 130 -5.04 26.51 2.18
C ASP A 130 -5.68 25.51 3.15
N ASP A 131 -5.91 25.95 4.39
CA ASP A 131 -6.50 25.11 5.45
C ASP A 131 -7.86 24.51 5.02
N ALA A 132 -8.70 25.26 4.28
CA ALA A 132 -9.98 24.74 3.81
C ALA A 132 -9.79 23.62 2.79
N ALA A 133 -8.82 23.76 1.88
CA ALA A 133 -8.49 22.71 0.91
C ALA A 133 -7.93 21.46 1.58
N TYR A 134 -7.03 21.63 2.55
CA TYR A 134 -6.45 20.55 3.33
C TYR A 134 -7.49 19.81 4.20
N GLN A 135 -8.45 20.53 4.79
CA GLN A 135 -9.55 19.92 5.53
C GLN A 135 -10.58 19.25 4.61
N ARG A 136 -10.80 19.78 3.38
CA ARG A 136 -11.77 19.24 2.42
C ARG A 136 -11.47 17.79 2.04
N ILE A 137 -10.22 17.44 1.82
CA ILE A 137 -9.82 16.06 1.47
C ILE A 137 -9.97 15.07 2.65
N GLN A 138 -10.14 15.58 3.87
CA GLN A 138 -10.38 14.81 5.08
C GLN A 138 -11.87 14.74 5.47
N GLY A 139 -12.78 15.25 4.63
CA GLY A 139 -14.21 15.27 4.95
C GLY A 139 -14.60 16.33 6.00
N ARG A 140 -13.85 17.44 6.09
CA ARG A 140 -14.00 18.44 7.15
C ARG A 140 -14.25 19.86 6.63
N ASN A 141 -14.87 20.66 7.48
CA ASN A 141 -14.99 22.11 7.33
C ASN A 141 -13.62 22.79 7.52
N PRO A 142 -13.46 24.07 7.11
CA PRO A 142 -12.22 24.82 7.32
C PRO A 142 -11.77 24.90 8.78
N ASP A 143 -12.71 24.84 9.73
CA ASP A 143 -12.41 24.84 11.18
C ASP A 143 -12.02 23.45 11.73
N GLY A 144 -11.94 22.43 10.87
CA GLY A 144 -11.60 21.05 11.21
C GLY A 144 -12.77 20.21 11.73
N SER A 145 -13.98 20.77 11.88
CA SER A 145 -15.16 19.99 12.26
C SER A 145 -15.62 19.07 11.13
N PRO A 146 -16.19 17.88 11.42
CA PRO A 146 -16.73 16.99 10.39
C PRO A 146 -17.79 17.69 9.52
N ASN A 147 -17.76 17.43 8.21
CA ASN A 147 -18.76 17.94 7.27
C ASN A 147 -19.48 16.76 6.59
N ALA A 148 -20.79 16.64 6.80
CA ALA A 148 -21.60 15.54 6.28
C ALA A 148 -21.77 15.54 4.75
N GLU A 149 -21.51 16.67 4.08
CA GLU A 149 -21.57 16.79 2.62
C GLU A 149 -20.24 16.41 1.95
N TYR A 150 -19.19 16.20 2.76
CA TYR A 150 -17.84 15.97 2.29
C TYR A 150 -17.39 14.55 2.58
N ASP A 151 -17.13 13.79 1.52
CA ASP A 151 -16.42 12.52 1.65
C ASP A 151 -15.07 12.72 2.35
N ASN A 152 -14.75 11.83 3.30
CA ASN A 152 -13.38 11.65 3.74
C ASN A 152 -12.63 10.88 2.65
N LEU A 153 -11.71 11.57 1.97
CA LEU A 153 -11.00 11.02 0.83
C LEU A 153 -9.63 10.46 1.22
N LEU A 154 -9.00 10.98 2.27
CA LEU A 154 -7.64 10.60 2.64
C LEU A 154 -7.46 10.43 4.16
N ASP A 155 -6.95 9.27 4.57
CA ASP A 155 -6.41 9.07 5.91
C ASP A 155 -5.00 9.68 5.98
N ILE A 156 -4.93 10.96 6.38
CA ILE A 156 -3.68 11.73 6.43
C ILE A 156 -2.64 11.07 7.34
N GLU A 157 -3.03 10.62 8.52
CA GLU A 157 -2.07 10.01 9.44
C GLU A 157 -1.57 8.66 8.91
N GLY A 158 -2.46 7.88 8.29
CA GLY A 158 -2.09 6.66 7.58
C GLY A 158 -1.11 6.92 6.43
N LEU A 159 -1.28 8.01 5.68
CA LEU A 159 -0.34 8.43 4.63
C LEU A 159 1.02 8.82 5.22
N ILE A 160 1.05 9.58 6.31
CA ILE A 160 2.30 9.97 6.98
C ILE A 160 3.09 8.72 7.40
N ASP A 161 2.46 7.80 8.11
CA ASP A 161 3.14 6.60 8.61
C ASP A 161 3.58 5.68 7.47
N TYR A 162 2.74 5.51 6.44
CA TYR A 162 3.10 4.80 5.21
C TYR A 162 4.37 5.38 4.57
N MET A 163 4.42 6.71 4.40
CA MET A 163 5.57 7.37 3.78
C MET A 163 6.82 7.30 4.64
N LEU A 164 6.70 7.43 5.97
CA LEU A 164 7.85 7.28 6.88
C LEU A 164 8.53 5.91 6.73
N ILE A 165 7.76 4.84 6.54
CA ILE A 165 8.30 3.49 6.33
C ILE A 165 9.05 3.40 5.00
N ILE A 166 8.47 3.95 3.93
CA ILE A 166 9.08 3.98 2.60
C ILE A 166 10.40 4.77 2.61
N LEU A 167 10.41 5.94 3.25
CA LEU A 167 11.57 6.81 3.36
C LEU A 167 12.66 6.19 4.25
N TYR A 168 12.28 5.68 5.42
CA TYR A 168 13.20 5.02 6.35
C TYR A 168 13.88 3.80 5.72
N GLY A 169 13.10 3.00 5.01
CA GLY A 169 13.60 1.82 4.31
C GLY A 169 14.36 2.13 3.03
N GLY A 170 14.21 3.34 2.48
CA GLY A 170 14.76 3.70 1.17
C GLY A 170 14.19 2.83 0.04
N ASN A 171 12.89 2.50 0.09
CA ASN A 171 12.28 1.57 -0.85
C ASN A 171 12.37 2.09 -2.29
N LEU A 172 13.09 1.36 -3.14
CA LEU A 172 13.36 1.77 -4.52
C LEU A 172 12.20 1.50 -5.47
N ASP A 173 11.17 0.76 -5.06
CA ASP A 173 10.10 0.32 -5.96
C ASP A 173 8.67 0.55 -5.44
N SER A 174 8.51 1.31 -4.36
CA SER A 174 7.19 1.67 -3.82
C SER A 174 7.22 3.04 -3.10
N PRO A 175 6.11 3.81 -3.12
CA PRO A 175 5.00 3.69 -4.08
C PRO A 175 5.40 4.17 -5.48
N ILE A 176 6.61 4.71 -5.66
CA ILE A 176 7.18 5.15 -6.94
C ILE A 176 8.37 4.28 -7.31
N SER A 177 8.38 3.77 -8.54
CA SER A 177 9.48 2.95 -9.05
C SER A 177 10.68 3.77 -9.50
N ARG A 178 11.82 3.61 -8.81
CA ARG A 178 13.12 4.11 -9.27
C ARG A 178 13.55 3.44 -10.56
N PHE A 179 13.18 2.18 -10.78
CA PHE A 179 13.55 1.42 -11.97
C PHE A 179 12.89 1.96 -13.24
N SER A 180 11.78 2.67 -13.11
CA SER A 180 11.15 3.45 -14.18
C SER A 180 11.51 4.94 -14.14
N ARG A 181 12.71 5.28 -13.65
CA ARG A 181 13.22 6.67 -13.55
C ARG A 181 12.29 7.59 -12.77
N ASN A 182 11.61 7.05 -11.75
CA ASN A 182 10.63 7.75 -10.91
C ASN A 182 9.44 8.35 -11.68
N ARG A 183 8.99 7.71 -12.77
CA ARG A 183 7.88 8.21 -13.62
C ARG A 183 6.58 7.42 -13.50
N VAL A 184 6.57 6.31 -12.77
CA VAL A 184 5.38 5.49 -12.55
C VAL A 184 5.29 5.07 -11.08
N GLY A 185 4.07 4.84 -10.62
CA GLY A 185 3.83 4.17 -9.34
C GLY A 185 4.10 2.67 -9.45
N ASN A 186 4.38 2.01 -8.33
CA ASN A 186 4.44 0.55 -8.24
C ASN A 186 4.25 0.07 -6.80
N ASN A 187 3.89 -1.21 -6.61
CA ASN A 187 3.91 -1.92 -5.32
C ASN A 187 3.26 -1.20 -4.14
N TRP A 188 2.02 -0.73 -4.30
CA TRP A 188 1.19 -0.20 -3.22
C TRP A 188 -0.28 -0.56 -3.44
N HIS A 189 -1.04 -0.60 -2.35
CA HIS A 189 -2.50 -0.75 -2.34
C HIS A 189 -3.12 0.41 -1.56
N GLY A 190 -4.25 0.92 -2.03
CA GLY A 190 -5.10 1.89 -1.35
C GLY A 190 -6.49 1.30 -1.13
N MET A 191 -7.11 1.56 0.02
CA MET A 191 -8.46 1.07 0.32
C MET A 191 -9.27 2.15 1.03
N ARG A 192 -10.53 2.30 0.62
CA ARG A 192 -11.52 3.16 1.26
C ARG A 192 -12.84 2.39 1.37
N ASP A 193 -13.51 2.53 2.51
CA ASP A 193 -14.92 2.15 2.67
C ASP A 193 -15.77 3.39 2.40
N ARG A 194 -16.67 3.34 1.41
CA ARG A 194 -17.54 4.45 1.02
C ARG A 194 -18.47 4.88 2.14
N ASN A 195 -18.84 3.95 3.03
CA ASN A 195 -19.73 4.18 4.16
C ASN A 195 -18.97 4.35 5.49
N GLY A 196 -17.64 4.25 5.43
CA GLY A 196 -16.76 4.33 6.59
C GLY A 196 -16.38 5.77 6.97
N SER A 197 -15.75 5.92 8.13
CA SER A 197 -15.26 7.21 8.62
C SER A 197 -13.85 7.57 8.14
N HIS A 198 -13.21 6.71 7.34
CA HIS A 198 -11.82 6.86 6.91
C HIS A 198 -11.75 6.95 5.39
N GLY A 199 -10.92 7.88 4.90
CA GLY A 199 -10.54 7.93 3.50
C GLY A 199 -9.57 6.82 3.10
N PHE A 200 -8.92 6.99 1.96
CA PHE A 200 -7.94 6.01 1.47
C PHE A 200 -6.83 5.79 2.51
N ARG A 201 -6.69 4.53 2.91
CA ARG A 201 -5.56 4.00 3.68
C ARG A 201 -4.62 3.26 2.73
N PHE A 202 -3.32 3.38 2.96
CA PHE A 202 -2.32 2.74 2.12
C PHE A 202 -1.64 1.58 2.84
N PHE A 203 -1.30 0.53 2.10
CA PHE A 203 -0.73 -0.69 2.63
C PHE A 203 0.63 -0.94 1.99
N ILE A 204 1.63 -1.24 2.83
CA ILE A 204 2.93 -1.69 2.36
C ILE A 204 2.76 -3.01 1.61
N TRP A 205 3.32 -3.07 0.41
CA TRP A 205 3.25 -4.23 -0.47
C TRP A 205 4.56 -4.41 -1.23
N ASP A 206 4.98 -5.66 -1.42
CA ASP A 206 6.16 -6.04 -2.24
C ASP A 206 7.36 -5.11 -2.03
N ALA A 207 7.73 -4.98 -0.75
CA ALA A 207 8.72 -4.04 -0.26
C ALA A 207 10.14 -4.63 -0.16
N GLU A 208 10.49 -5.59 -1.02
CA GLU A 208 11.81 -6.22 -0.98
C GLU A 208 12.97 -5.30 -1.39
N HIS A 209 12.67 -4.16 -2.03
CA HIS A 209 13.66 -3.18 -2.48
C HIS A 209 14.00 -2.14 -1.40
N THR A 210 13.89 -2.55 -0.12
CA THR A 210 14.13 -1.74 1.08
C THR A 210 15.40 -2.19 1.83
N LEU A 211 16.01 -1.35 2.66
CA LEU A 211 17.20 -1.68 3.47
C LEU A 211 18.37 -2.27 2.65
N LEU A 212 18.60 -1.70 1.46
CA LEU A 212 19.69 -2.10 0.55
C LEU A 212 20.92 -1.21 0.69
N ASP A 213 20.71 0.07 0.99
CA ASP A 213 21.73 1.09 1.10
C ASP A 213 21.27 2.10 2.16
N ILE A 214 22.15 2.41 3.13
CA ILE A 214 21.89 3.38 4.19
C ILE A 214 21.80 4.82 3.66
N LEU A 215 22.29 5.06 2.44
CA LEU A 215 22.23 6.35 1.75
C LEU A 215 21.12 6.42 0.70
N ALA A 216 20.24 5.41 0.63
CA ALA A 216 19.12 5.43 -0.30
C ALA A 216 18.17 6.60 0.04
N ASP A 217 18.01 7.52 -0.91
CA ASP A 217 17.14 8.68 -0.79
C ASP A 217 15.89 8.53 -1.66
N ARG A 218 14.73 8.64 -1.03
CA ARG A 218 13.39 8.57 -1.64
C ARG A 218 12.53 9.79 -1.31
N THR A 219 13.08 10.89 -0.79
CA THR A 219 12.27 12.06 -0.37
C THR A 219 11.60 12.80 -1.53
N GLY A 220 12.12 12.66 -2.75
CA GLY A 220 11.59 13.36 -3.93
C GLY A 220 11.94 14.86 -3.95
N PRO A 221 11.17 15.69 -4.68
CA PRO A 221 9.95 15.35 -5.40
C PRO A 221 10.22 14.52 -6.67
N PHE A 222 9.28 13.66 -7.01
CA PHE A 222 9.29 12.89 -8.26
C PHE A 222 8.06 13.20 -9.13
N PRO A 223 8.18 13.10 -10.47
CA PRO A 223 7.10 13.46 -11.40
C PRO A 223 5.99 12.41 -11.50
N ALA A 224 6.19 11.19 -10.99
CA ALA A 224 5.13 10.19 -10.98
C ALA A 224 3.97 10.67 -10.10
N GLY A 225 2.80 10.87 -10.71
CA GLY A 225 1.58 11.34 -10.05
C GLY A 225 1.02 12.66 -10.57
N GLU A 226 1.79 13.38 -11.39
CA GLU A 226 1.33 14.61 -12.05
C GLU A 226 0.10 14.39 -12.95
N SER A 227 -0.06 13.19 -13.52
CA SER A 227 -1.29 12.78 -14.21
C SER A 227 -2.07 11.78 -13.36
N PHE A 228 -3.40 11.80 -13.50
CA PHE A 228 -4.28 10.88 -12.78
C PHE A 228 -3.88 9.41 -12.98
N GLU A 229 -3.51 9.00 -14.19
CA GLU A 229 -3.13 7.61 -14.47
C GLU A 229 -1.86 7.18 -13.73
N ARG A 230 -1.01 8.13 -13.33
CA ARG A 230 0.23 7.90 -12.59
C ARG A 230 0.13 8.27 -11.11
N SER A 231 -1.05 8.70 -10.66
CA SER A 231 -1.33 9.10 -9.27
C SER A 231 -0.94 7.98 -8.29
N ASN A 232 -0.39 8.38 -7.15
CA ASN A 232 0.12 7.47 -6.14
C ASN A 232 0.23 8.20 -4.78
N PRO A 233 0.37 7.46 -3.66
CA PRO A 233 0.44 8.05 -2.32
C PRO A 233 1.60 9.03 -2.11
N GLN A 234 2.77 8.78 -2.72
CA GLN A 234 3.92 9.68 -2.56
C GLN A 234 3.69 11.01 -3.27
N TRP A 235 2.99 11.04 -4.39
CA TRP A 235 2.63 12.30 -5.02
C TRP A 235 1.70 13.14 -4.14
N LEU A 236 0.70 12.52 -3.49
CA LEU A 236 -0.15 13.19 -2.51
C LEU A 236 0.66 13.73 -1.32
N TRP A 237 1.62 12.97 -0.82
CA TRP A 237 2.55 13.41 0.23
C TRP A 237 3.41 14.62 -0.18
N GLN A 238 3.66 14.79 -1.48
CA GLN A 238 4.43 15.91 -2.03
C GLN A 238 3.59 17.18 -2.27
N GLN A 239 2.25 17.10 -2.14
CA GLN A 239 1.35 18.25 -2.27
C GLN A 239 1.19 18.95 -0.93
#